data_AF-A0A1I5FRB3-F1
#
_entry.id   AF-A0A1I5FRB3-F1
#
_cell.length_a   1.000
_cell.length_b   1.000
_cell.length_c   1.000
_cell.angle_alpha   90.00
_cell.angle_beta   90.00
_cell.angle_gamma   90.00
#
_symmetry.space_group_name_H-M   'P 1'
#
loop_
_entity.id
_entity.type
_entity.pdbx_description
1 polymer ?
#
loop_
_entity_poly.entity_id
_entity_poly.type
_entity_poly.pdbx_seq_one_letter_code
_entity_poly.pdbx_strand_id
1 'polypeptide(L)'
;MADQTIVNQGSAPEKDMREIDKQKQQALCILGDLWDQASDDGMNIDCLAHAALFQALSSLVLAYGEETVAEFCSDLPDRILCGDYTLDRRIQ
;
A
#
# COMPACT_ATOMS: atom_id res chain seq x y z
N MET A 1 -41.84 -12.68 33.67
CA MET A 1 -42.30 -13.13 32.34
C MET A 1 -41.47 -12.38 31.30
N ALA A 2 -40.54 -13.11 30.65
CA ALA A 2 -39.62 -12.80 29.53
C ALA A 2 -38.96 -11.40 29.50
N ASP A 3 -37.68 -11.22 29.82
CA ASP A 3 -36.48 -11.86 29.20
C ASP A 3 -36.56 -11.95 27.67
N GLN A 4 -36.05 -10.92 27.00
CA GLN A 4 -35.56 -10.97 25.62
C GLN A 4 -34.14 -10.40 25.69
N THR A 5 -33.11 -11.26 25.69
CA THR A 5 -32.52 -11.96 24.53
C THR A 5 -31.94 -10.99 23.50
N ILE A 6 -30.61 -10.83 23.60
CA ILE A 6 -29.61 -10.79 22.53
C ILE A 6 -29.77 -9.70 21.45
N VAL A 7 -28.90 -8.69 21.52
CA VAL A 7 -28.26 -8.14 20.31
C VAL A 7 -26.74 -8.24 20.44
N ASN A 8 -26.24 -9.33 19.88
CA ASN A 8 -24.85 -9.58 19.56
C ASN A 8 -24.26 -8.41 18.73
N GLN A 9 -23.30 -7.67 19.26
CA GLN A 9 -22.48 -6.72 18.50
C GLN A 9 -21.06 -7.27 18.29
N GLY A 10 -20.95 -8.44 17.69
CA GLY A 10 -19.73 -8.90 17.04
C GLY A 10 -19.75 -8.55 15.56
N SER A 11 -19.32 -7.34 15.18
CA SER A 11 -19.06 -7.00 13.75
C SER A 11 -17.93 -5.99 13.51
N ALA A 12 -17.06 -5.77 14.51
CA ALA A 12 -16.04 -4.73 14.46
C ALA A 12 -14.90 -4.92 13.43
N PRO A 13 -14.38 -6.12 13.07
CA PRO A 13 -13.16 -6.20 12.25
C PRO A 13 -13.36 -6.05 10.73
N GLU A 14 -14.55 -6.36 10.18
CA GLU A 14 -14.77 -6.30 8.72
C GLU A 14 -15.01 -4.89 8.17
N LYS A 15 -15.44 -3.96 9.02
CA LYS A 15 -15.72 -2.58 8.61
C LYS A 15 -14.42 -1.78 8.50
N ASP A 16 -13.50 -1.98 9.45
CA ASP A 16 -12.19 -1.32 9.47
C ASP A 16 -11.27 -1.81 8.34
N MET A 17 -11.25 -3.12 8.04
CA MET A 17 -10.45 -3.65 6.92
C MET A 17 -10.87 -3.06 5.57
N ARG A 18 -12.19 -3.00 5.30
CA ARG A 18 -12.72 -2.41 4.07
C ARG A 18 -12.43 -0.93 3.95
N GLU A 19 -12.33 -0.23 5.07
CA GLU A 19 -11.98 1.20 5.08
C GLU A 19 -10.48 1.40 4.81
N ILE A 20 -9.61 0.55 5.38
CA ILE A 20 -8.17 0.55 5.08
C ILE A 20 -7.92 0.24 3.59
N ASP A 21 -8.62 -0.76 3.02
CA ASP A 21 -8.52 -1.07 1.60
C ASP A 21 -8.95 0.11 0.72
N LYS A 22 -10.04 0.82 1.08
CA LYS A 22 -10.46 2.03 0.38
C LYS A 22 -9.44 3.16 0.48
N GLN A 23 -8.89 3.40 1.67
CA GLN A 23 -7.86 4.42 1.88
C GLN A 23 -6.61 4.10 1.07
N LYS A 24 -6.21 2.82 1.01
CA LYS A 24 -5.10 2.36 0.18
C LYS A 24 -5.39 2.58 -1.32
N GLN A 25 -6.57 2.22 -1.81
CA GLN A 25 -6.96 2.47 -3.20
C GLN A 25 -6.97 3.96 -3.53
N GLN A 26 -7.50 4.79 -2.63
CA GLN A 26 -7.49 6.25 -2.79
C GLN A 26 -6.07 6.81 -2.83
N ALA A 27 -5.17 6.35 -1.95
CA ALA A 27 -3.78 6.75 -1.97
C ALA A 27 -3.08 6.35 -3.28
N LEU A 28 -3.38 5.15 -3.81
CA LEU A 28 -2.86 4.72 -5.11
C LEU A 28 -3.36 5.59 -6.27
N CYS A 29 -4.63 5.97 -6.28
CA CYS A 29 -5.16 6.91 -7.27
C CYS A 29 -4.45 8.27 -7.20
N ILE A 30 -4.30 8.84 -6.00
CA ILE A 30 -3.61 10.12 -5.80
C ILE A 30 -2.15 10.05 -6.29
N LEU A 31 -1.45 8.95 -6.01
CA LEU A 31 -0.10 8.74 -6.52
C LEU A 31 -0.08 8.60 -8.04
N GLY A 32 -1.05 7.91 -8.64
CA GLY A 32 -1.20 7.82 -10.10
C GLY A 32 -1.36 9.20 -10.74
N ASP A 33 -2.29 10.00 -10.22
CA ASP A 33 -2.55 11.36 -10.71
C ASP A 33 -1.29 12.24 -10.60
N LEU A 34 -0.51 12.10 -9.53
CA LEU A 34 0.77 12.80 -9.35
C LEU A 34 1.81 12.38 -10.41
N TRP A 35 1.84 11.10 -10.78
CA TRP A 35 2.75 10.59 -11.82
C TRP A 35 2.37 11.09 -13.20
N ASP A 36 1.08 11.14 -13.52
CA ASP A 36 0.59 11.69 -14.78
C ASP A 36 0.94 13.18 -14.87
N GLN A 37 0.68 13.95 -13.82
CA GLN A 37 1.05 15.37 -13.76
C GLN A 37 2.56 15.57 -13.89
N ALA A 38 3.36 14.76 -13.19
CA ALA A 38 4.82 14.80 -13.28
C ALA A 38 5.32 14.54 -14.71
N SER A 39 4.69 13.58 -15.40
CA SER A 39 5.02 13.25 -16.78
C SER A 39 4.67 14.41 -17.72
N ASP A 40 3.51 15.02 -17.53
CA ASP A 40 3.04 16.18 -18.32
C ASP A 40 3.95 17.40 -18.12
N ASP A 41 4.48 17.59 -16.91
CA ASP A 41 5.44 18.65 -16.59
C ASP A 41 6.86 18.37 -17.13
N GLY A 42 7.08 17.21 -17.78
CA GLY A 42 8.37 16.80 -18.33
C GLY A 42 9.37 16.32 -17.28
N MET A 43 8.92 15.98 -16.07
CA MET A 43 9.78 15.43 -15.03
C MET A 43 10.20 14.00 -15.35
N ASN A 44 11.43 13.64 -15.02
CA ASN A 44 11.89 12.27 -15.13
C ASN A 44 11.19 11.38 -14.09
N ILE A 45 10.33 10.48 -14.58
CA ILE A 45 9.54 9.56 -13.75
C ILE A 45 10.41 8.57 -12.97
N ASP A 46 11.60 8.21 -13.47
CA ASP A 46 12.54 7.36 -12.73
C ASP A 46 13.04 8.08 -11.47
N CYS A 47 13.30 9.38 -11.56
CA CYS A 47 13.68 10.20 -10.41
C CYS A 47 12.52 10.31 -9.40
N LEU A 48 11.29 10.49 -9.88
CA LEU A 48 10.09 10.51 -9.03
C LEU A 48 9.89 9.17 -8.31
N ALA A 49 10.06 8.05 -9.01
CA ALA A 49 9.96 6.73 -8.43
C ALA A 49 10.98 6.50 -7.31
N HIS A 50 12.25 6.88 -7.53
CA HIS A 50 13.27 6.81 -6.48
C HIS A 50 12.94 7.69 -5.27
N ALA A 51 12.47 8.93 -5.49
CA ALA A 51 12.08 9.83 -4.42
C ALA A 51 10.90 9.28 -3.61
N ALA A 52 9.90 8.73 -4.28
CA ALA A 52 8.74 8.12 -3.64
C ALA A 52 9.10 6.86 -2.86
N LEU A 53 9.98 6.01 -3.39
CA LEU A 53 10.49 4.84 -2.67
C LEU A 53 11.22 5.26 -1.40
N PHE A 54 12.07 6.28 -1.47
CA PHE A 54 12.74 6.83 -0.29
C PHE A 54 11.74 7.38 0.74
N GLN A 55 10.72 8.13 0.30
CA GLN A 55 9.68 8.64 1.18
C GLN A 55 8.89 7.51 1.84
N ALA A 56 8.54 6.46 1.09
CA ALA A 56 7.84 5.30 1.60
C ALA A 56 8.67 4.56 2.66
N LEU A 57 9.93 4.24 2.35
CA LEU A 57 10.83 3.54 3.27
C LEU A 57 11.11 4.37 4.53
N SER A 58 11.39 5.66 4.39
CA SER A 58 11.60 6.55 5.55
C SER A 58 10.35 6.64 6.45
N SER A 59 9.16 6.68 5.86
CA SER A 59 7.90 6.67 6.63
C SER A 59 7.69 5.35 7.38
N LEU A 60 8.03 4.21 6.74
CA LEU A 60 7.98 2.90 7.40
C LEU A 60 9.01 2.81 8.53
N VAL A 61 10.24 3.29 8.33
CA VAL A 61 11.28 3.30 9.36
C VAL A 61 10.86 4.16 10.55
N LEU A 62 10.23 5.31 10.29
CA LEU A 62 9.72 6.18 11.35
C LEU A 62 8.61 5.51 12.17
N ALA A 63 7.76 4.70 11.53
CA ALA A 63 6.63 4.04 12.19
C ALA A 63 7.02 2.74 12.91
N TYR A 64 7.96 1.96 12.37
CA TYR A 64 8.23 0.58 12.78
C TYR A 64 9.69 0.30 13.19
N GLY A 65 10.61 1.25 12.96
CA GLY A 65 12.03 1.10 13.22
C GLY A 65 12.84 0.51 12.06
N GLU A 66 14.16 0.73 12.08
CA GLU A 66 15.08 0.35 10.99
C GLU A 66 15.17 -1.17 10.79
N GLU A 67 15.28 -1.94 11.89
CA GLU A 67 15.45 -3.40 11.83
C GLU A 67 14.24 -4.11 11.22
N THR A 68 13.03 -3.74 11.66
CA THR A 68 11.76 -4.27 11.12
C THR A 68 11.63 -4.00 9.62
N VAL A 69 12.00 -2.80 9.18
CA VAL A 69 11.89 -2.43 7.76
C VAL A 69 12.97 -3.11 6.93
N ALA A 70 14.17 -3.31 7.47
CA ALA A 70 15.23 -4.06 6.80
C ALA A 70 14.82 -5.52 6.58
N GLU A 71 14.22 -6.17 7.58
CA GLU A 71 13.66 -7.51 7.45
C GLU A 71 12.54 -7.53 6.38
N PHE A 72 11.60 -6.59 6.43
CA PHE A 72 10.54 -6.47 5.43
C PHE A 72 11.07 -6.30 3.99
N CYS A 73 12.15 -5.53 3.82
CA CYS A 73 12.75 -5.31 2.50
C CYS A 73 13.61 -6.49 2.02
N SER A 74 13.97 -7.43 2.89
CA SER A 74 14.80 -8.58 2.52
C SER A 74 14.10 -9.54 1.56
N ASP A 75 12.77 -9.64 1.63
CA ASP A 75 11.93 -10.43 0.72
C ASP A 75 11.62 -9.71 -0.60
N LEU A 76 11.87 -8.39 -0.67
CA LEU A 76 11.56 -7.58 -1.84
C LEU A 76 12.27 -8.05 -3.13
N PRO A 77 13.59 -8.34 -3.15
CA PRO A 77 14.26 -8.80 -4.36
C PRO A 77 13.65 -10.10 -4.90
N ASP A 78 13.32 -11.06 -4.03
CA ASP A 78 12.69 -12.31 -4.46
C ASP A 78 11.30 -12.07 -5.08
N ARG A 79 10.51 -11.17 -4.50
CA ARG A 79 9.20 -10.78 -5.07
C ARG A 79 9.33 -10.06 -6.42
N ILE A 80 10.32 -9.18 -6.57
CA ILE A 80 10.60 -8.50 -7.84
C ILE A 80 10.98 -9.52 -8.92
N LEU A 81 11.86 -10.48 -8.60
CA LEU A 81 12.29 -11.53 -9.52
C LEU A 81 11.18 -12.53 -9.85
N CYS A 82 10.26 -12.80 -8.90
CA CYS A 82 9.03 -13.55 -9.14
C CYS A 82 8.04 -12.83 -10.06
N GLY A 83 8.23 -11.53 -10.27
CA GLY A 83 7.41 -10.70 -11.16
C GLY A 83 6.11 -10.22 -10.51
N ASP A 84 6.01 -10.17 -9.17
CA ASP A 84 4.85 -9.64 -8.45
C ASP A 84 4.56 -8.17 -8.80
N TYR A 85 5.58 -7.43 -9.25
CA TYR A 85 5.49 -6.02 -9.62
C TYR A 85 5.56 -5.79 -11.15
N THR A 86 5.67 -6.86 -11.94
CA THR A 86 5.64 -6.76 -13.40
C THR A 86 4.20 -6.74 -13.88
N LEU A 87 3.67 -5.53 -14.12
CA LEU A 87 2.29 -5.32 -14.60
C LEU A 87 2.04 -5.87 -16.02
N ASP A 88 3.09 -6.23 -16.77
CA ASP A 88 3.02 -6.84 -18.11
C ASP A 88 3.09 -8.39 -18.08
N ARG A 89 2.68 -9.05 -16.99
CA ARG A 89 2.39 -10.49 -17.09
C ARG A 89 1.06 -10.65 -17.83
N ARG A 90 1.12 -10.69 -19.17
CA ARG A 90 0.06 -11.29 -19.96
C ARG A 90 -0.06 -12.75 -19.53
N ILE A 91 -1.06 -13.03 -18.72
CA ILE A 91 -1.52 -14.39 -18.47
C ILE A 91 -1.96 -14.90 -19.85
N GLN A 92 -1.15 -15.77 -20.43
CA GLN A 92 -1.40 -16.40 -21.72
C GLN A 92 -1.81 -17.84 -21.51
#